data_AF-A0A7C2QVX8-F1
#
_entry.id   AF-A0A7C2QVX8-F1
#
_cell.length_a   1.000
_cell.length_b   1.000
_cell.length_c   1.000
_cell.angle_alpha   90.00
_cell.angle_beta   90.00
_cell.angle_gamma   90.00
#
_symmetry.space_group_name_H-M   'P 1'
#
loop_
_entity.id
_entity.type
_entity.pdbx_description
1 polymer ?
#
loop_
_entity_poly.entity_id
_entity_poly.type
_entity_poly.pdbx_seq_one_letter_code
_entity_poly.pdbx_strand_id
1 'polypeptide(L)' 'HEVTFGYCRKVKEGLPCWKVLDCWFELFPVEDFVREHYTEEQRERFLARPKPKILSLVELIEQARAAKSEEEQGSDSSQS' A
#
# COMPACT_ATOMS: atom_id res chain seq x y z
N HIS A 1 -2.58 -11.03 17.81
CA HIS A 1 -1.61 -9.94 18.04
C HIS A 1 -2.39 -8.74 18.54
N GLU A 2 -2.05 -8.25 19.72
CA GLU A 2 -2.62 -7.02 20.26
C GLU A 2 -1.94 -5.82 19.58
N VAL A 3 -2.74 -4.88 19.08
CA VAL A 3 -2.24 -3.67 18.41
C VAL A 3 -2.80 -2.48 19.16
N THR A 4 -1.94 -1.56 19.60
CA THR A 4 -2.38 -0.36 20.29
C THR A 4 -2.86 0.70 19.30
N PHE A 5 -3.77 1.57 19.74
CA PHE A 5 -4.22 2.69 18.90
C PHE A 5 -3.06 3.62 18.53
N GLY A 6 -2.10 3.81 19.45
CA GLY A 6 -0.89 4.60 19.20
C GLY A 6 -0.02 4.04 18.06
N TYR A 7 0.09 2.71 17.95
CA TYR A 7 0.75 2.07 16.81
C TYR A 7 -0.07 2.25 15.53
N CYS A 8 -1.38 1.99 15.61
CA CYS A 8 -2.28 2.09 14.45
C CYS A 8 -2.16 3.44 13.75
N ARG A 9 -2.06 4.53 14.51
CA ARG A 9 -1.94 5.91 14.01
C ARG A 9 -0.68 6.23 13.21
N LYS A 10 0.36 5.38 13.25
CA LYS A 10 1.68 5.68 12.67
C LYS A 10 2.13 4.68 11.60
N VAL A 11 1.25 3.74 11.21
CA VAL A 11 1.59 2.59 10.37
C VAL A 11 2.06 2.96 8.96
N LYS A 12 1.51 4.03 8.36
CA LYS A 12 1.79 4.40 6.98
C LYS A 12 2.20 5.87 6.91
N GLU A 13 3.51 6.11 6.86
CA GLU A 13 4.06 7.48 6.77
C GLU A 13 3.54 8.42 7.88
N GLY A 14 3.35 7.89 9.09
CA GLY A 14 2.78 8.66 10.20
C GLY A 14 1.26 8.80 10.18
N LEU A 15 0.57 8.08 9.28
CA LEU A 15 -0.89 8.01 9.20
C LEU A 15 -1.43 6.61 9.55
N PRO A 16 -2.71 6.52 9.93
CA PRO A 16 -3.40 5.24 10.07
C PRO A 16 -3.47 4.46 8.76
N CYS A 17 -3.83 3.18 8.85
CA CYS A 17 -4.27 2.43 7.68
C CYS A 17 -5.77 2.65 7.41
N TRP A 18 -6.22 2.27 6.22
CA TRP A 18 -7.62 2.37 5.77
C TRP A 18 -8.64 1.62 6.64
N LYS A 19 -8.16 0.75 7.54
CA LYS A 19 -8.98 -0.03 8.48
C LYS A 19 -9.21 0.66 9.82
N VAL A 20 -8.68 1.86 10.05
CA VAL A 20 -8.74 2.51 11.38
C VAL A 20 -10.17 2.67 11.92
N LEU A 21 -11.16 2.96 11.07
CA LEU A 21 -12.55 3.06 11.49
C LEU A 21 -13.10 1.66 11.85
N ASP A 22 -12.93 0.69 10.95
CA ASP A 22 -13.36 -0.70 11.14
C ASP A 22 -12.73 -1.37 12.38
N CYS A 23 -11.50 -1.02 12.76
CA CYS A 23 -10.79 -1.68 13.85
C CYS A 23 -11.11 -1.13 15.24
N TRP A 24 -11.63 0.10 15.33
CA TRP A 24 -11.72 0.83 16.61
C TRP A 24 -13.13 1.32 16.95
N PHE A 25 -14.11 1.17 16.06
CA PHE A 25 -15.48 1.67 16.28
C PHE A 25 -16.16 1.12 17.54
N GLU A 26 -15.85 -0.10 17.97
CA GLU A 26 -16.44 -0.70 19.18
C GLU A 26 -15.77 -0.21 20.48
N LEU A 27 -14.57 0.36 20.39
CA LEU A 27 -13.76 0.71 21.57
C LEU A 27 -13.96 2.17 21.97
N PHE A 28 -14.16 3.08 21.02
CA PHE A 28 -14.45 4.50 21.26
C PHE A 28 -14.96 5.19 19.97
N PRO A 29 -15.44 6.45 20.04
CA PRO A 29 -15.85 7.26 18.88
C PRO A 29 -14.68 7.60 17.94
N VAL A 30 -14.16 6.61 17.21
CA VAL A 30 -12.98 6.77 16.35
C VAL A 30 -13.23 7.72 15.18
N GLU A 31 -14.45 7.80 14.68
CA GLU A 31 -14.82 8.75 13.61
C GLU A 31 -14.62 10.20 14.05
N ASP A 32 -15.07 10.54 15.27
CA ASP A 32 -14.93 11.87 15.84
C ASP A 32 -13.46 12.21 16.02
N PHE A 33 -12.70 11.28 16.62
CA PHE A 33 -11.25 11.41 16.76
C PHE A 33 -10.56 11.67 15.42
N VAL A 34 -10.93 10.92 14.37
CA VAL A 34 -10.35 11.07 13.04
C VAL A 34 -10.67 12.44 12.42
N ARG A 35 -11.90 12.93 12.57
CA ARG A 35 -12.30 14.26 12.06
C ARG A 35 -11.57 15.40 12.78
N GLU A 36 -11.32 15.25 14.08
CA GLU A 36 -10.64 16.25 14.90
C GLU A 36 -9.12 16.30 14.69
N HIS A 37 -8.49 15.16 14.41
CA HIS A 37 -7.02 15.04 14.44
C HIS A 37 -6.34 14.96 13.07
N TYR A 38 -7.09 14.76 11.99
CA TYR A 38 -6.55 14.67 10.63
C TYR A 38 -7.25 15.67 9.71
N THR A 39 -6.51 16.25 8.75
CA THR A 39 -7.12 17.10 7.72
C THR A 39 -7.96 16.28 6.74
N GLU A 40 -8.80 16.93 5.94
CA GLU A 40 -9.60 16.22 4.92
C GLU A 40 -8.69 15.47 3.94
N GLU A 41 -7.63 16.11 3.47
CA GLU A 41 -6.68 15.53 2.50
C GLU A 41 -5.97 14.30 3.09
N GLN A 42 -5.65 14.33 4.39
CA GLN A 42 -5.08 13.18 5.08
C GLN A 42 -6.10 12.04 5.16
N ARG A 43 -7.35 12.34 5.56
CA ARG A 43 -8.43 11.36 5.65
C ARG A 43 -8.68 10.68 4.31
N GLU A 44 -8.83 11.45 3.24
CA GLU A 44 -8.99 10.92 1.89
C GLU A 44 -7.84 9.98 1.52
N ARG A 45 -6.60 10.37 1.84
CA ARG A 45 -5.40 9.59 1.52
C ARG A 45 -5.36 8.23 2.22
N PHE A 46 -5.67 8.17 3.52
CA PHE A 46 -5.57 6.91 4.25
C PHE A 46 -6.85 6.06 4.21
N LEU A 47 -8.03 6.66 4.02
CA LEU A 47 -9.29 5.93 3.88
C LEU A 47 -9.48 5.36 2.46
N ALA A 48 -8.72 5.84 1.47
CA ALA A 48 -8.68 5.24 0.14
C ALA A 48 -8.32 3.74 0.24
N ARG A 49 -9.14 2.88 -0.38
CA ARG A 49 -8.86 1.45 -0.42
C ARG A 49 -7.56 1.18 -1.17
N PRO A 50 -6.68 0.31 -0.64
CA PRO A 50 -5.47 -0.07 -1.35
C PRO A 50 -5.82 -0.81 -2.65
N LYS A 51 -5.01 -0.60 -3.69
CA LYS A 51 -5.14 -1.33 -4.94
C LYS A 51 -5.02 -2.85 -4.69
N PRO A 52 -5.79 -3.70 -5.41
CA PRO A 52 -5.67 -5.15 -5.29
C PRO A 52 -4.24 -5.61 -5.58
N LYS A 53 -3.67 -6.43 -4.69
CA LYS A 53 -2.30 -6.94 -4.83
C LYS A 53 -2.08 -7.80 -6.09
N ILE A 54 -3.13 -8.40 -6.63
CA ILE A 54 -3.06 -9.25 -7.82
C ILE A 54 -2.54 -8.46 -9.03
N LEU A 55 -2.99 -7.22 -9.21
CA LEU A 55 -2.53 -6.38 -10.32
C LEU A 55 -1.03 -6.12 -10.21
N SER A 56 -0.55 -5.79 -9.01
CA SER A 56 0.88 -5.58 -8.75
C SER A 56 1.71 -6.85 -8.98
N LEU A 57 1.19 -8.04 -8.63
CA LEU A 57 1.89 -9.30 -8.89
C LEU A 57 2.00 -9.61 -10.38
N VAL A 58 0.94 -9.37 -11.15
CA VAL A 58 0.95 -9.56 -12.62
C VAL A 58 1.96 -8.62 -13.28
N GLU A 59 1.95 -7.34 -12.92
CA GLU A 59 2.91 -6.34 -13.41
C GLU A 59 4.36 -6.76 -13.13
N LEU A 60 4.65 -7.26 -11.92
CA LEU A 60 5.98 -7.74 -11.56
C LEU A 60 6.41 -8.98 -12.36
N ILE A 61 5.47 -9.89 -12.67
CA ILE A 61 5.73 -11.07 -13.51
C ILE A 61 6.03 -10.64 -14.95
N GLU A 62 5.29 -9.67 -15.49
CA GLU A 62 5.50 -9.15 -16.84
C GLU A 62 6.86 -8.44 -16.97
N GLN A 63 7.22 -7.60 -15.99
CA GLN A 63 8.54 -6.96 -15.93
C GLN A 63 9.68 -7.97 -15.89
N ALA A 64 9.54 -9.03 -15.08
CA ALA A 64 10.54 -10.09 -15.00
C ALA A 64 10.68 -10.89 -16.32
N ARG A 65 9.58 -11.07 -17.05
CA ARG A 65 9.60 -11.72 -18.39
C ARG A 65 10.26 -10.84 -19.45
N ALA A 66 9.97 -9.55 -19.45
CA ALA A 66 10.57 -8.58 -20.38
C ALA A 66 12.09 -8.48 -20.20
N ALA A 67 12.56 -8.38 -18.95
CA ALA A 67 14.00 -8.36 -18.63
C ALA A 67 14.72 -9.62 -19.14
N LYS A 68 14.08 -10.79 -19.04
CA LYS A 68 14.63 -12.06 -19.54
C LYS A 68 14.77 -12.09 -21.07
N SER A 69 13.85 -11.47 -21.80
CA SER A 69 13.89 -11.44 -23.28
C SER A 69 14.91 -10.46 -23.87
N GLU A 70 15.33 -9.44 -23.12
CA GLU A 70 16.36 -8.48 -23.55
C GLU A 70 17.79 -9.04 -23.38
N GLU A 71 18.04 -9.85 -22.35
CA GLU A 71 19.33 -10.53 -22.13
C GLU A 71 19.65 -11.58 -23.21
N GLU A 72 18.64 -12.23 -23.78
CA GLU A 72 18.80 -13.27 -24.82
C GLU A 72 19.11 -12.71 -26.22
N GLN A 73 18.89 -11.40 -26.47
CA GLN A 73 19.09 -10.77 -27.80
C GLN A 73 20.43 -10.02 -27.95
N GLY A 74 21.24 -9.91 -26.89
CA GLY A 74 22.53 -9.23 -26.91
C GLY A 74 23.76 -10.11 -27.25
N SER A 75 23.58 -11.42 -27.47
CA SER A 75 24.70 -12.38 -27.59
C SER A 75 25.04 -12.85 -29.02
N ASP A 76 24.29 -12.44 -30.06
CA ASP A 76 24.46 -12.99 -31.43
C ASP A 76 25.13 -12.02 -32.43
N SER A 77 26.02 -11.14 -31.99
CA SER A 77 26.78 -10.28 -32.91
C SER A 77 28.24 -10.15 -32.51
N SER A 78 28.99 -11.25 -32.64
CA SER A 78 30.43 -11.25 -32.93
C SER A 78 30.92 -12.67 -33.22
N GLN A 79 30.66 -13.17 -34.44
CA GLN A 79 31.55 -14.17 -35.05
C GLN A 79 31.37 -14.21 -36.58
N SER A 80 32.16 -13.41 -37.30
CA SER A 80 32.89 -13.75 -38.54
C SER A 80 33.57 -12.50 -39.10
#